data_AF-A0AB33JDE0-F1
#
_entry.id   AF-A0AB33JDE0-F1
#
_cell.length_a   1.000
_cell.length_b   1.000
_cell.length_c   1.000
_cell.angle_alpha   90.00
_cell.angle_beta   90.00
_cell.angle_gamma   90.00
#
_symmetry.space_group_name_H-M   'P 1'
#
loop_
_entity.id
_entity.type
_entity.pdbx_description
1 polymer ?
#
loop_
_entity_poly.entity_id
_entity_poly.type
_entity_poly.pdbx_seq_one_letter_code
_entity_poly.pdbx_strand_id
1 'polypeptide(L)'
;MTVIVLGAGVDATEGIGMPLTNELIPKINEFIQTEEGANIERKLRSMLPSLRFHFDKFIKNTIDRIAQDFGREINSIRENVQEELRNNGRLSEEDQKMGRLVVAIMDKVSSLRSGAVLDEETAQLIEELFGQTIRIDDETIVDFSKLVYTDTFKSVMRQIMERSLSYPNNVILKHVYHNLLDIEEILVKYFVGFYTGNIGSIKTYIYISWMLWSFMKVKEKEIYLTHTDNLCNNLPIYSQIPANWKIITFNYSSFAHFFAARNHEKALYFHGNLMTHVDVYNKTELPINDSDYKDLNILSFFDEQLAPNLSFDDNNRKYMIPEFLPPMKIKPVLSRGFIKTWFEAEQAIKDADKIIIVGYSFNHADEHFNGILRECRDKTVFIIDPDIEKVIKRIEAIYYYVPSTYNTINIQGHPAKKHGQVTLINAEAHEINIQEL
;
A
#
# COMPACT_ATOMS: atom_id res chain seq x y z
N MET A 1 -9.43 24.34 -15.77
CA MET A 1 -8.60 23.12 -15.96
C MET A 1 -9.04 22.05 -14.96
N THR A 2 -9.08 20.78 -15.38
CA THR A 2 -9.35 19.65 -14.48
C THR A 2 -8.08 18.83 -14.27
N VAL A 3 -7.82 18.48 -13.02
CA VAL A 3 -6.77 17.51 -12.64
C VAL A 3 -7.44 16.25 -12.14
N ILE A 4 -6.99 15.09 -12.61
CA ILE A 4 -7.36 13.80 -12.06
C ILE A 4 -6.18 13.19 -11.31
N VAL A 5 -6.46 12.69 -10.11
CA VAL A 5 -5.51 12.04 -9.21
C VAL A 5 -5.91 10.58 -9.06
N LEU A 6 -5.03 9.67 -9.47
CA LEU A 6 -5.28 8.24 -9.49
C LEU A 6 -4.48 7.54 -8.38
N GLY A 7 -5.19 6.83 -7.50
CA GLY A 7 -4.59 5.97 -6.47
C GLY A 7 -4.73 4.48 -6.79
N ALA A 8 -4.23 3.64 -5.87
CA ALA A 8 -4.18 2.19 -6.01
C ALA A 8 -5.54 1.55 -6.29
N GLY A 9 -6.63 2.14 -5.78
CA GLY A 9 -7.98 1.64 -6.04
C GLY A 9 -8.37 1.65 -7.53
N VAL A 10 -7.78 2.54 -8.33
CA VAL A 10 -8.01 2.58 -9.79
C VAL A 10 -7.44 1.33 -10.46
N ASP A 11 -6.17 1.02 -10.19
CA ASP A 11 -5.50 -0.13 -10.80
C ASP A 11 -6.02 -1.47 -10.23
N ALA A 12 -6.57 -1.47 -9.01
CA ALA A 12 -7.20 -2.63 -8.40
C ALA A 12 -8.64 -2.89 -8.86
N THR A 13 -9.23 -1.97 -9.61
CA THR A 13 -10.62 -2.07 -10.07
C THR A 13 -10.82 -3.28 -10.99
N GLU A 14 -12.03 -3.87 -10.97
CA GLU A 14 -12.42 -4.94 -11.87
C GLU A 14 -12.12 -4.57 -13.34
N GLY A 15 -11.54 -5.51 -14.10
CA GLY A 15 -11.05 -5.28 -15.44
C GLY A 15 -9.57 -4.87 -15.53
N ILE A 16 -8.97 -4.32 -14.46
CA ILE A 16 -7.51 -4.15 -14.37
C ILE A 16 -6.94 -5.20 -13.41
N GLY A 17 -7.41 -5.24 -12.17
CA GLY A 17 -7.07 -6.28 -11.20
C GLY A 17 -5.60 -6.30 -10.77
N MET A 18 -4.91 -5.16 -10.75
CA MET A 18 -3.62 -5.07 -10.08
C MET A 18 -3.80 -5.24 -8.56
N PRO A 19 -2.88 -5.93 -7.88
CA PRO A 19 -3.00 -6.13 -6.46
C PRO A 19 -2.77 -4.86 -5.65
N LEU A 20 -3.51 -4.75 -4.55
CA LEU A 20 -3.28 -3.73 -3.53
C LEU A 20 -2.01 -4.03 -2.73
N THR A 21 -1.49 -3.01 -2.03
CA THR A 21 -0.22 -3.05 -1.29
C THR A 21 -0.10 -4.28 -0.36
N ASN A 22 -1.18 -4.58 0.36
CA ASN A 22 -1.28 -5.69 1.31
C ASN A 22 -1.34 -7.08 0.66
N GLU A 23 -1.68 -7.17 -0.63
CA GLU A 23 -1.73 -8.42 -1.39
C GLU A 23 -0.40 -8.75 -2.10
N LEU A 24 0.51 -7.79 -2.18
CA LEU A 24 1.73 -7.91 -2.98
C LEU A 24 2.68 -8.99 -2.45
N ILE A 25 2.94 -9.06 -1.15
CA ILE A 25 3.89 -10.03 -0.59
C ILE A 25 3.45 -11.48 -0.86
N PRO A 26 2.19 -11.89 -0.56
CA PRO A 26 1.71 -13.24 -0.90
C PRO A 26 1.76 -13.53 -2.40
N LYS A 27 1.28 -12.60 -3.25
CA LYS A 27 1.26 -12.81 -4.71
C LYS A 27 2.65 -12.88 -5.32
N ILE A 28 3.62 -12.13 -4.80
CA ILE A 28 5.03 -12.27 -5.20
C ILE A 28 5.56 -13.65 -4.78
N ASN A 29 5.23 -14.12 -3.58
CA ASN A 29 5.64 -15.44 -3.11
C ASN A 29 5.05 -16.57 -3.98
N GLU A 30 3.78 -16.46 -4.38
CA GLU A 30 3.15 -17.38 -5.35
C GLU A 30 3.83 -17.29 -6.72
N PHE A 31 4.07 -16.07 -7.21
CA PHE A 31 4.75 -15.83 -8.49
C PHE A 31 6.12 -16.49 -8.52
N ILE A 32 6.91 -16.42 -7.44
CA ILE A 32 8.21 -17.07 -7.31
C ILE A 32 8.12 -18.61 -7.50
N GLN A 33 6.97 -19.23 -7.20
CA GLN A 33 6.77 -20.68 -7.41
C GLN A 33 6.45 -21.04 -8.87
N THR A 34 6.13 -20.08 -9.73
CA THR A 34 5.93 -20.31 -11.16
C THR A 34 7.27 -20.50 -11.88
N GLU A 35 7.28 -21.10 -13.07
CA GLU A 35 8.51 -21.26 -13.85
C GLU A 35 9.17 -19.91 -14.19
N GLU A 36 8.37 -18.93 -14.63
CA GLU A 36 8.85 -17.58 -14.95
C GLU A 36 9.41 -16.87 -13.72
N GLY A 37 8.66 -16.84 -12.62
CA GLY A 37 9.09 -16.19 -11.38
C GLY A 37 10.31 -16.88 -10.74
N ALA A 38 10.40 -18.20 -10.78
CA ALA A 38 11.57 -18.93 -10.28
C ALA A 38 12.83 -18.63 -11.09
N ASN A 39 12.71 -18.46 -12.42
CA ASN A 39 13.82 -18.08 -13.28
C ASN A 39 14.30 -16.65 -12.98
N ILE A 40 13.37 -15.72 -12.81
CA ILE A 40 13.63 -14.32 -12.41
C ILE A 40 14.30 -14.27 -11.04
N GLU A 41 13.77 -15.00 -10.04
CA GLU A 41 14.33 -15.03 -8.69
C GLU A 41 15.77 -15.56 -8.71
N ARG A 42 16.02 -16.68 -9.41
CA ARG A 42 17.36 -17.27 -9.54
C ARG A 42 18.34 -16.27 -10.16
N LYS A 43 17.90 -15.52 -11.16
CA LYS A 43 18.70 -14.49 -11.82
C LYS A 43 19.02 -13.33 -10.87
N LEU A 44 18.04 -12.79 -10.15
CA LEU A 44 18.27 -11.72 -9.18
C LEU A 44 19.21 -12.16 -8.06
N ARG A 45 19.04 -13.38 -7.54
CA ARG A 45 19.90 -13.93 -6.50
C ARG A 45 21.35 -14.12 -6.97
N SER A 46 21.58 -14.51 -8.22
CA SER A 46 22.95 -14.67 -8.74
C SER A 46 23.71 -13.34 -8.82
N MET A 47 23.01 -12.23 -9.00
CA MET A 47 23.58 -10.87 -8.99
C MET A 47 23.82 -10.31 -7.57
N LEU A 48 23.23 -10.93 -6.54
CA LEU A 48 23.23 -10.43 -5.15
C LEU A 48 23.89 -11.44 -4.21
N PRO A 49 25.24 -11.51 -4.16
CA PRO A 49 25.95 -12.50 -3.38
C PRO A 49 25.65 -12.35 -1.88
N SER A 50 25.47 -13.49 -1.20
CA SER A 50 25.17 -13.59 0.23
C SER A 50 23.82 -12.98 0.65
N LEU A 51 22.87 -12.80 -0.28
CA LEU A 51 21.50 -12.40 0.06
C LEU A 51 20.84 -13.45 0.96
N ARG A 52 20.41 -13.03 2.16
CA ARG A 52 19.77 -13.91 3.16
C ARG A 52 18.23 -13.86 3.14
N PHE A 53 17.66 -12.86 2.48
CA PHE A 53 16.22 -12.65 2.46
C PHE A 53 15.52 -13.63 1.50
N HIS A 54 14.38 -14.16 1.94
CA HIS A 54 13.46 -14.97 1.16
C HIS A 54 12.04 -14.59 1.57
N PHE A 55 11.13 -14.46 0.59
CA PHE A 55 9.73 -14.11 0.85
C PHE A 55 9.03 -15.18 1.71
N ASP A 56 9.22 -16.47 1.42
CA ASP A 56 8.63 -17.56 2.19
C ASP A 56 9.09 -17.54 3.67
N LYS A 57 10.39 -17.31 3.89
CA LYS A 57 10.96 -17.20 5.23
C LYS A 57 10.49 -15.94 5.94
N PHE A 58 10.35 -14.83 5.22
CA PHE A 58 9.78 -13.61 5.77
C PHE A 58 8.34 -13.84 6.23
N ILE A 59 7.50 -14.45 5.39
CA ILE A 59 6.12 -14.80 5.71
C ILE A 59 6.07 -15.72 6.96
N LYS A 60 6.84 -16.82 6.96
CA LYS A 60 6.90 -17.76 8.11
C LYS A 60 7.33 -17.06 9.40
N ASN A 61 8.39 -16.26 9.34
CA ASN A 61 8.88 -15.52 10.51
C ASN A 61 7.88 -14.48 11.00
N THR A 62 7.16 -13.83 10.09
CA THR A 62 6.10 -12.89 10.45
C THR A 62 4.99 -13.63 11.17
N ILE A 63 4.49 -14.75 10.64
CA ILE A 63 3.49 -15.61 11.30
C ILE A 63 3.96 -16.03 12.70
N ASP A 64 5.21 -16.48 12.84
CA ASP A 64 5.76 -16.91 14.13
C ASP A 64 5.92 -15.76 15.12
N ARG A 65 6.34 -14.57 14.65
CA ARG A 65 6.42 -13.37 15.49
C ARG A 65 5.04 -12.94 15.97
N ILE A 66 4.03 -12.95 15.09
CA ILE A 66 2.66 -12.58 15.46
C ILE A 66 2.10 -13.56 16.47
N ALA A 67 2.41 -14.85 16.31
CA ALA A 67 2.06 -15.88 17.28
C ALA A 67 2.63 -15.61 18.68
N GLN A 68 3.64 -14.74 18.80
CA GLN A 68 4.31 -14.34 20.03
C GLN A 68 3.90 -12.92 20.49
N ASP A 69 3.79 -11.95 19.58
CA ASP A 69 3.61 -10.51 19.84
C ASP A 69 2.21 -10.01 19.44
N PHE A 70 1.17 -10.72 19.87
CA PHE A 70 -0.19 -10.59 19.34
C PHE A 70 -0.84 -9.20 19.43
N GLY A 71 -0.36 -8.31 20.30
CA GLY A 71 -1.24 -7.27 20.81
C GLY A 71 -1.28 -5.90 20.14
N ARG A 72 -0.48 -5.63 19.11
CA ARG A 72 -0.60 -4.35 18.40
C ARG A 72 -1.75 -4.34 17.39
N GLU A 73 -2.09 -5.49 16.82
CA GLU A 73 -3.01 -5.57 15.69
C GLU A 73 -4.35 -6.24 16.01
N ILE A 74 -4.49 -6.83 17.20
CA ILE A 74 -5.72 -7.53 17.65
C ILE A 74 -6.97 -6.68 17.46
N ASN A 75 -6.94 -5.41 17.89
CA ASN A 75 -8.13 -4.57 17.87
C ASN A 75 -8.55 -4.25 16.43
N SER A 76 -7.60 -3.94 15.55
CA SER A 76 -7.91 -3.66 14.14
C SER A 76 -8.43 -4.90 13.42
N ILE A 77 -7.80 -6.06 13.60
CA ILE A 77 -8.27 -7.32 13.00
C ILE A 77 -9.68 -7.65 13.50
N ARG A 78 -9.91 -7.52 14.82
CA ARG A 78 -11.22 -7.76 15.45
C ARG A 78 -12.30 -6.85 14.89
N GLU A 79 -12.06 -5.54 14.86
CA GLU A 79 -13.03 -4.54 14.40
C GLU A 79 -13.40 -4.76 12.93
N ASN A 80 -12.40 -4.92 12.07
CA ASN A 80 -12.61 -5.12 10.63
C ASN A 80 -13.39 -6.42 10.34
N VAL A 81 -13.04 -7.53 11.00
CA VAL A 81 -13.75 -8.81 10.85
C VAL A 81 -15.17 -8.72 11.41
N GLN A 82 -15.35 -8.03 12.55
CA GLN A 82 -16.66 -7.86 13.15
C GLN A 82 -17.58 -6.97 12.30
N GLU A 83 -17.04 -5.99 11.60
CA GLU A 83 -17.77 -5.15 10.66
C GLU A 83 -18.26 -5.96 9.46
N GLU A 84 -17.41 -6.78 8.85
CA GLU A 84 -17.81 -7.69 7.76
C GLU A 84 -18.92 -8.65 8.22
N LEU A 85 -18.81 -9.23 9.42
CA LEU A 85 -19.84 -10.11 9.96
C LEU A 85 -21.19 -9.40 10.19
N ARG A 86 -21.20 -8.10 10.46
CA ARG A 86 -22.42 -7.32 10.69
C ARG A 86 -23.05 -6.83 9.39
N ASN A 87 -22.22 -6.37 8.47
CA ASN A 87 -22.69 -5.59 7.32
C ASN A 87 -22.72 -6.40 6.02
N ASN A 88 -22.03 -7.56 5.95
CA ASN A 88 -21.95 -8.35 4.73
C ASN A 88 -22.93 -9.54 4.72
N GLY A 89 -24.09 -9.32 4.09
CA GLY A 89 -25.13 -10.35 3.95
C GLY A 89 -24.79 -11.50 2.98
N ARG A 90 -23.66 -11.43 2.26
CA ARG A 90 -23.25 -12.43 1.25
C ARG A 90 -22.25 -13.46 1.76
N LEU A 91 -21.92 -13.44 3.05
CA LEU A 91 -20.96 -14.36 3.65
C LEU A 91 -21.48 -15.81 3.63
N SER A 92 -20.62 -16.74 3.20
CA SER A 92 -20.91 -18.17 3.31
C SER A 92 -20.97 -18.60 4.78
N GLU A 93 -21.61 -19.74 5.09
CA GLU A 93 -21.60 -20.28 6.45
C GLU A 93 -20.18 -20.53 6.98
N GLU A 94 -19.26 -20.93 6.09
CA GLU A 94 -17.87 -21.18 6.43
C GLU A 94 -17.16 -19.87 6.80
N ASP A 95 -17.37 -18.81 6.02
CA ASP A 95 -16.82 -17.48 6.32
C ASP A 95 -17.37 -16.92 7.62
N GLN A 96 -18.67 -17.08 7.87
CA GLN A 96 -19.26 -16.66 9.14
C GLN A 96 -18.66 -17.40 10.33
N LYS A 97 -18.43 -18.72 10.21
CA LYS A 97 -17.77 -19.51 11.27
C LYS A 97 -16.32 -19.06 11.46
N MET A 98 -15.59 -18.82 10.38
CA MET A 98 -14.21 -18.33 10.42
C MET A 98 -14.14 -16.96 11.11
N GLY A 99 -15.01 -16.02 10.72
CA GLY A 99 -15.05 -14.69 11.31
C GLY A 99 -15.37 -14.73 12.80
N ARG A 100 -16.36 -15.55 13.20
CA ARG A 100 -16.69 -15.74 14.63
C ARG A 100 -15.52 -16.34 15.40
N LEU A 101 -14.78 -17.29 14.83
CA LEU A 101 -13.59 -17.88 15.45
C LEU A 101 -12.50 -16.81 15.65
N VAL A 102 -12.19 -16.04 14.60
CA VAL A 102 -11.20 -14.96 14.68
C VAL A 102 -11.60 -13.96 15.78
N VAL A 103 -12.82 -13.44 15.76
CA VAL A 103 -13.30 -12.47 16.77
C VAL A 103 -13.23 -13.08 18.18
N ALA A 104 -13.67 -14.32 18.37
CA ALA A 104 -13.64 -14.97 19.69
C ALA A 104 -12.22 -15.17 20.23
N ILE A 105 -11.25 -15.46 19.35
CA ILE A 105 -9.84 -15.55 19.74
C ILE A 105 -9.31 -14.16 20.11
N MET A 106 -9.57 -13.14 19.28
CA MET A 106 -9.14 -11.76 19.53
C MET A 106 -9.73 -11.22 20.84
N ASP A 107 -11.02 -11.46 21.12
CA ASP A 107 -11.69 -11.09 22.37
C ASP A 107 -11.03 -11.72 23.60
N LYS A 108 -10.66 -13.00 23.54
CA LYS A 108 -9.99 -13.69 24.65
C LYS A 108 -8.61 -13.10 24.93
N VAL A 109 -7.88 -12.65 23.91
CA VAL A 109 -6.57 -12.03 24.12
C VAL A 109 -6.72 -10.59 24.63
N SER A 110 -7.69 -9.82 24.11
CA SER A 110 -7.98 -8.47 24.59
C SER A 110 -8.45 -8.45 26.05
N SER A 111 -9.28 -9.41 26.47
CA SER A 111 -9.78 -9.47 27.85
C SER A 111 -8.68 -9.78 28.88
N LEU A 112 -7.71 -10.63 28.51
CA LEU A 112 -6.51 -10.86 29.33
C LEU A 112 -5.70 -9.59 29.53
N ARG A 113 -5.67 -8.71 28.52
CA ARG A 113 -4.98 -7.42 28.59
C ARG A 113 -5.70 -6.43 29.48
N SER A 114 -6.99 -6.22 29.25
CA SER A 114 -7.78 -5.29 30.07
C SER A 114 -7.80 -5.69 31.54
N GLY A 115 -7.81 -6.99 31.85
CA GLY A 115 -7.81 -7.49 33.23
C GLY A 115 -6.48 -7.33 33.97
N ALA A 116 -5.38 -6.97 33.30
CA ALA A 116 -4.09 -6.72 33.96
C ALA A 116 -3.69 -5.24 33.97
N VAL A 117 -4.52 -4.34 33.40
CA VAL A 117 -4.35 -2.90 33.60
C VAL A 117 -4.75 -2.59 35.05
N LEU A 118 -3.93 -1.82 35.75
CA LEU A 118 -4.29 -1.31 37.07
C LEU A 118 -5.45 -0.32 36.91
N ASP A 119 -6.61 -0.65 37.46
CA ASP A 119 -7.69 0.32 37.55
C ASP A 119 -7.36 1.42 38.57
N GLU A 120 -7.99 2.58 38.38
CA GLU A 120 -7.73 3.78 39.16
C GLU A 120 -8.01 3.58 40.66
N GLU A 121 -9.02 2.78 41.01
CA GLU A 121 -9.37 2.45 42.39
C GLU A 121 -8.27 1.61 43.07
N THR A 122 -7.77 0.58 42.38
CA THR A 122 -6.69 -0.29 42.86
C THR A 122 -5.37 0.46 42.95
N ALA A 123 -5.07 1.34 41.98
CA ALA A 123 -3.89 2.20 42.03
C ALA A 123 -3.94 3.17 43.22
N GLN A 124 -5.10 3.80 43.46
CA GLN A 124 -5.32 4.67 44.62
C GLN A 124 -5.17 3.90 45.94
N LEU A 125 -5.72 2.69 46.05
CA LEU A 125 -5.55 1.86 47.25
C LEU A 125 -4.08 1.49 47.54
N ILE A 126 -3.29 1.22 46.50
CA ILE A 126 -1.85 0.95 46.64
C ILE A 126 -1.12 2.20 47.15
N GLU A 127 -1.40 3.37 46.58
CA GLU A 127 -0.82 4.64 47.01
C GLU A 127 -1.23 5.01 48.45
N GLU A 128 -2.50 4.81 48.81
CA GLU A 128 -3.04 5.08 50.15
C GLU A 128 -2.42 4.19 51.23
N LEU A 129 -2.22 2.90 50.95
CA LEU A 129 -1.70 1.92 51.91
C LEU A 129 -0.18 1.95 52.05
N PHE A 130 0.55 2.21 50.97
CA PHE A 130 2.02 2.10 50.93
C PHE A 130 2.75 3.44 50.73
N GLY A 131 2.02 4.54 50.49
CA GLY A 131 2.57 5.89 50.36
C GLY A 131 3.64 6.03 49.26
N GLN A 132 4.58 6.95 49.44
CA GLN A 132 5.72 7.19 48.51
C GLN A 132 6.75 6.04 48.44
N THR A 133 6.54 4.94 49.18
CA THR A 133 7.49 3.82 49.27
C THR A 133 7.44 2.93 48.03
N ILE A 134 6.30 2.88 47.35
CA ILE A 134 6.10 2.12 46.10
C ILE A 134 5.66 3.14 45.04
N ARG A 135 6.45 3.27 43.97
CA ARG A 135 6.12 4.12 42.83
C ARG A 135 5.46 3.27 41.76
N ILE A 136 4.23 3.60 41.38
CA ILE A 136 3.53 2.95 40.26
C ILE A 136 4.06 3.59 38.98
N ASP A 137 5.12 3.01 38.41
CA ASP A 137 5.70 3.47 37.14
C ASP A 137 5.11 2.72 35.92
N ASP A 138 4.48 1.56 36.15
CA ASP A 138 3.89 0.70 35.12
C ASP A 138 2.35 0.77 35.15
N GLU A 139 1.71 0.92 33.98
CA GLU A 139 0.24 0.94 33.85
C GLU A 139 -0.42 -0.45 34.00
N THR A 140 0.38 -1.53 33.97
CA THR A 140 -0.11 -2.91 33.97
C THR A 140 0.58 -3.77 35.02
N ILE A 141 -0.18 -4.62 35.71
CA ILE A 141 0.29 -5.61 36.69
C ILE A 141 1.16 -6.70 36.02
N VAL A 142 0.90 -6.98 34.73
CA VAL A 142 1.56 -8.03 33.97
C VAL A 142 2.37 -7.43 32.82
N ASP A 143 3.66 -7.78 32.75
CA ASP A 143 4.50 -7.48 31.59
C ASP A 143 4.10 -8.36 30.39
N PHE A 144 3.27 -7.79 29.51
CA PHE A 144 2.78 -8.46 28.32
C PHE A 144 3.87 -8.76 27.28
N SER A 145 5.07 -8.19 27.39
CA SER A 145 6.19 -8.53 26.50
C SER A 145 6.81 -9.90 26.80
N LYS A 146 6.48 -10.49 27.96
CA LYS A 146 7.01 -11.78 28.43
C LYS A 146 5.96 -12.90 28.45
N LEU A 147 4.74 -12.63 27.99
CA LEU A 147 3.65 -13.60 28.01
C LEU A 147 3.85 -14.68 26.94
N VAL A 148 3.93 -15.94 27.37
CA VAL A 148 4.09 -17.08 26.45
C VAL A 148 2.72 -17.72 26.22
N TYR A 149 2.22 -17.64 24.99
CA TYR A 149 1.00 -18.34 24.59
C TYR A 149 1.21 -19.86 24.49
N THR A 150 0.13 -20.62 24.72
CA THR A 150 0.14 -22.09 24.60
C THR A 150 0.37 -22.55 23.16
N ASP A 151 0.91 -23.76 22.98
CA ASP A 151 1.14 -24.34 21.65
C ASP A 151 -0.15 -24.53 20.86
N THR A 152 -1.27 -24.81 21.54
CA THR A 152 -2.59 -24.88 20.93
C THR A 152 -2.99 -23.55 20.31
N PHE A 153 -2.83 -22.44 21.06
CA PHE A 153 -3.15 -21.11 20.54
C PHE A 153 -2.25 -20.74 19.36
N LYS A 154 -0.93 -20.97 19.48
CA LYS A 154 0.02 -20.73 18.39
C LYS A 154 -0.34 -21.53 17.13
N SER A 155 -0.73 -22.80 17.29
CA SER A 155 -1.14 -23.67 16.19
C SER A 155 -2.42 -23.20 15.50
N VAL A 156 -3.44 -22.81 16.27
CA VAL A 156 -4.69 -22.25 15.72
C VAL A 156 -4.41 -20.97 14.95
N MET A 157 -3.63 -20.07 15.53
CA MET A 157 -3.30 -18.80 14.87
C MET A 157 -2.45 -19.00 13.61
N ARG A 158 -1.49 -19.94 13.65
CA ARG A 158 -0.73 -20.33 12.47
C ARG A 158 -1.66 -20.84 11.36
N GLN A 159 -2.64 -21.69 11.67
CA GLN A 159 -3.59 -22.16 10.66
C GLN A 159 -4.48 -21.04 10.11
N ILE A 160 -4.97 -20.13 10.95
CA ILE A 160 -5.75 -18.96 10.49
C ILE A 160 -4.91 -18.10 9.53
N MET A 161 -3.62 -17.89 9.86
CA MET A 161 -2.68 -17.12 9.05
C MET A 161 -2.29 -17.83 7.74
N GLU A 162 -1.99 -19.12 7.78
CA GLU A 162 -1.68 -19.89 6.56
C GLU A 162 -2.88 -19.92 5.62
N ARG A 163 -4.08 -20.08 6.18
CA ARG A 163 -5.33 -20.06 5.43
C ARG A 163 -5.62 -18.67 4.88
N SER A 164 -5.34 -17.60 5.62
CA SER A 164 -5.53 -16.24 5.12
C SER A 164 -4.61 -15.91 3.94
N LEU A 165 -3.39 -16.45 3.94
CA LEU A 165 -2.46 -16.32 2.81
C LEU A 165 -2.88 -17.13 1.59
N SER A 166 -3.49 -18.31 1.81
CA SER A 166 -3.94 -19.19 0.73
C SER A 166 -5.23 -18.69 0.06
N TYR A 167 -5.99 -17.85 0.77
CA TYR A 167 -7.26 -17.28 0.30
C TYR A 167 -7.26 -15.75 0.50
N PRO A 168 -6.40 -15.01 -0.22
CA PRO A 168 -6.21 -13.57 0.02
C PRO A 168 -7.46 -12.73 -0.24
N ASN A 169 -8.35 -13.21 -1.11
CA ASN A 169 -9.61 -12.54 -1.45
C ASN A 169 -10.78 -12.95 -0.54
N ASN A 170 -10.55 -13.82 0.46
CA ASN A 170 -11.59 -14.22 1.38
C ASN A 170 -12.05 -13.01 2.21
N VAL A 171 -13.35 -12.74 2.22
CA VAL A 171 -13.97 -11.54 2.81
C VAL A 171 -13.58 -11.34 4.28
N ILE A 172 -13.35 -12.43 5.02
CA ILE A 172 -12.98 -12.39 6.43
C ILE A 172 -11.46 -12.42 6.59
N LEU A 173 -10.81 -13.41 5.99
CA LEU A 173 -9.38 -13.65 6.22
C LEU A 173 -8.50 -12.54 5.66
N LYS A 174 -8.98 -11.77 4.67
CA LYS A 174 -8.31 -10.57 4.18
C LYS A 174 -7.91 -9.62 5.30
N HIS A 175 -8.82 -9.39 6.25
CA HIS A 175 -8.59 -8.49 7.38
C HIS A 175 -7.60 -9.03 8.41
N VAL A 176 -7.32 -10.34 8.40
CA VAL A 176 -6.29 -10.92 9.26
C VAL A 176 -4.91 -10.64 8.70
N TYR A 177 -4.66 -10.95 7.42
CA TYR A 177 -3.31 -10.79 6.85
C TYR A 177 -3.00 -9.36 6.39
N HIS A 178 -4.00 -8.55 6.04
CA HIS A 178 -3.83 -7.21 5.46
C HIS A 178 -2.99 -6.27 6.33
N ASN A 179 -3.03 -6.42 7.65
CA ASN A 179 -2.28 -5.57 8.57
C ASN A 179 -0.83 -6.06 8.79
N LEU A 180 -0.49 -7.27 8.33
CA LEU A 180 0.69 -8.02 8.78
C LEU A 180 1.80 -8.14 7.73
N LEU A 181 1.47 -8.04 6.44
CA LEU A 181 2.41 -8.25 5.32
C LEU A 181 2.40 -7.07 4.36
N ASP A 182 2.70 -5.89 4.88
CA ASP A 182 2.80 -4.69 4.09
C ASP A 182 4.17 -4.59 3.37
N ILE A 183 4.14 -4.54 2.03
CA ILE A 183 5.35 -4.38 1.23
C ILE A 183 6.01 -3.01 1.44
N GLU A 184 5.21 -1.99 1.74
CA GLU A 184 5.67 -0.63 1.96
C GLU A 184 6.54 -0.56 3.21
N GLU A 185 6.15 -1.24 4.28
CA GLU A 185 6.93 -1.32 5.51
C GLU A 185 8.29 -2.01 5.30
N ILE A 186 8.33 -3.11 4.54
CA ILE A 186 9.61 -3.79 4.28
C ILE A 186 10.50 -2.96 3.37
N LEU A 187 9.95 -2.24 2.39
CA LEU A 187 10.71 -1.31 1.55
C LEU A 187 11.33 -0.22 2.42
N VAL A 188 10.55 0.45 3.28
CA VAL A 188 11.06 1.47 4.22
C VAL A 188 12.17 0.89 5.12
N LYS A 189 11.92 -0.28 5.73
CA LYS A 189 12.86 -0.94 6.64
C LYS A 189 14.23 -1.17 6.01
N TYR A 190 14.28 -1.69 4.79
CA TYR A 190 15.54 -2.00 4.13
C TYR A 190 16.15 -0.78 3.41
N PHE A 191 15.33 0.20 3.02
CA PHE A 191 15.81 1.43 2.41
C PHE A 191 16.74 2.23 3.35
N VAL A 192 16.53 2.16 4.66
CA VAL A 192 17.45 2.74 5.67
C VAL A 192 18.88 2.21 5.54
N GLY A 193 19.07 1.05 4.90
CA GLY A 193 20.37 0.52 4.51
C GLY A 193 21.21 1.49 3.68
N PHE A 194 20.60 2.26 2.78
CA PHE A 194 21.30 3.24 1.95
C PHE A 194 21.87 4.40 2.75
N TYR A 195 21.18 4.83 3.82
CA TYR A 195 21.66 5.89 4.70
C TYR A 195 22.74 5.40 5.67
N THR A 196 22.62 4.16 6.13
CA THR A 196 23.53 3.56 7.14
C THR A 196 24.75 2.88 6.50
N GLY A 197 24.78 2.70 5.19
CA GLY A 197 25.81 1.93 4.49
C GLY A 197 25.75 0.42 4.75
N ASN A 198 24.63 -0.10 5.28
CA ASN A 198 24.48 -1.53 5.55
C ASN A 198 24.24 -2.29 4.24
N ILE A 199 25.30 -2.90 3.71
CA ILE A 199 25.28 -3.68 2.46
C ILE A 199 24.25 -4.81 2.48
N GLY A 200 24.01 -5.46 3.62
CA GLY A 200 23.01 -6.52 3.75
C GLY A 200 21.59 -6.00 3.55
N SER A 201 21.26 -4.86 4.15
CA SER A 201 19.98 -4.17 3.95
C SER A 201 19.84 -3.64 2.52
N ILE A 202 20.89 -3.04 1.95
CA ILE A 202 20.91 -2.54 0.57
C ILE A 202 20.60 -3.67 -0.42
N LYS A 203 21.31 -4.81 -0.32
CA LYS A 203 21.06 -5.99 -1.16
C LYS A 203 19.63 -6.51 -1.01
N THR A 204 19.11 -6.51 0.21
CA THR A 204 17.74 -6.95 0.48
C THR A 204 16.72 -6.01 -0.15
N TYR A 205 16.93 -4.69 -0.07
CA TYR A 205 16.07 -3.71 -0.75
C TYR A 205 16.09 -3.92 -2.27
N ILE A 206 17.29 -3.98 -2.87
CA ILE A 206 17.47 -4.18 -4.33
C ILE A 206 16.71 -5.44 -4.78
N TYR A 207 16.84 -6.54 -4.04
CA TYR A 207 16.11 -7.77 -4.34
C TYR A 207 14.58 -7.57 -4.27
N ILE A 208 14.06 -7.00 -3.18
CA ILE A 208 12.61 -6.81 -2.99
C ILE A 208 12.05 -5.88 -4.07
N SER A 209 12.71 -4.75 -4.34
CA SER A 209 12.24 -3.77 -5.32
C SER A 209 12.24 -4.35 -6.73
N TRP A 210 13.28 -5.08 -7.15
CA TRP A 210 13.31 -5.69 -8.47
C TRP A 210 12.38 -6.90 -8.60
N MET A 211 12.17 -7.69 -7.55
CA MET A 211 11.15 -8.74 -7.55
C MET A 211 9.74 -8.15 -7.68
N LEU A 212 9.44 -7.07 -6.94
CA LEU A 212 8.19 -6.33 -7.08
C LEU A 212 8.03 -5.78 -8.51
N TRP A 213 9.08 -5.15 -9.05
CA TRP A 213 9.06 -4.63 -10.42
C TRP A 213 8.78 -5.71 -11.45
N SER A 214 9.47 -6.86 -11.37
CA SER A 214 9.26 -7.98 -12.28
C SER A 214 7.84 -8.53 -12.17
N PHE A 215 7.35 -8.73 -10.96
CA PHE A 215 5.98 -9.19 -10.73
C PHE A 215 4.95 -8.23 -11.34
N MET A 216 5.08 -6.93 -11.06
CA MET A 216 4.19 -5.90 -11.61
C MET A 216 4.26 -5.85 -13.13
N LYS A 217 5.46 -5.99 -13.74
CA LYS A 217 5.62 -5.98 -15.20
C LYS A 217 4.98 -7.19 -15.86
N VAL A 218 5.08 -8.38 -15.26
CA VAL A 218 4.39 -9.59 -15.74
C VAL A 218 2.87 -9.40 -15.65
N LYS A 219 2.36 -8.87 -14.52
CA LYS A 219 0.93 -8.57 -14.38
C LYS A 219 0.42 -7.55 -15.37
N GLU A 220 1.16 -6.48 -15.60
CA GLU A 220 0.83 -5.49 -16.61
C GLU A 220 0.75 -6.12 -18.02
N LYS A 221 1.68 -7.02 -18.36
CA LYS A 221 1.65 -7.75 -19.63
C LYS A 221 0.43 -8.66 -19.76
N GLU A 222 0.06 -9.40 -18.70
CA GLU A 222 -1.16 -10.23 -18.68
C GLU A 222 -2.43 -9.38 -18.94
N ILE A 223 -2.51 -8.19 -18.31
CA ILE A 223 -3.62 -7.25 -18.49
C ILE A 223 -3.65 -6.74 -19.94
N TYR A 224 -2.50 -6.37 -20.51
CA TYR A 224 -2.42 -5.96 -21.92
C TYR A 224 -2.86 -7.05 -22.89
N LEU A 225 -2.52 -8.31 -22.62
CA LEU A 225 -2.94 -9.45 -23.44
C LEU A 225 -4.45 -9.73 -23.34
N THR A 226 -5.10 -9.30 -22.25
CA THR A 226 -6.56 -9.46 -22.09
C THR A 226 -7.35 -8.37 -22.84
N HIS A 227 -6.72 -7.22 -23.15
CA HIS A 227 -7.38 -6.06 -23.78
C HIS A 227 -6.90 -5.79 -25.22
N THR A 228 -6.42 -6.84 -25.92
CA THR A 228 -5.60 -6.82 -27.16
C THR A 228 -6.04 -5.89 -28.28
N ASP A 229 -7.33 -5.61 -28.46
CA ASP A 229 -7.80 -4.88 -29.65
C ASP A 229 -8.02 -3.38 -29.42
N ASN A 230 -8.16 -2.93 -28.16
CA ASN A 230 -8.32 -1.50 -27.87
C ASN A 230 -8.14 -1.16 -26.39
N LEU A 231 -6.96 -1.48 -25.84
CA LEU A 231 -6.59 -1.20 -24.46
C LEU A 231 -7.08 0.17 -23.96
N CYS A 232 -6.91 1.21 -24.77
CA CYS A 232 -7.16 2.55 -24.29
C CYS A 232 -8.59 3.06 -24.49
N ASN A 233 -9.44 2.31 -25.17
CA ASN A 233 -10.88 2.55 -25.09
C ASN A 233 -11.52 1.63 -24.03
N ASN A 234 -10.81 0.58 -23.61
CA ASN A 234 -11.39 -0.50 -22.80
C ASN A 234 -10.88 -0.55 -21.36
N LEU A 235 -9.72 0.03 -21.02
CA LEU A 235 -9.21 -0.02 -19.66
C LEU A 235 -10.08 0.85 -18.74
N PRO A 236 -10.70 0.26 -17.71
CA PRO A 236 -11.63 0.97 -16.82
C PRO A 236 -11.02 2.25 -16.26
N ILE A 237 -11.84 3.30 -16.19
CA ILE A 237 -11.50 4.68 -15.82
C ILE A 237 -10.53 5.40 -16.75
N TYR A 238 -9.39 4.80 -17.08
CA TYR A 238 -8.38 5.43 -17.92
C TYR A 238 -8.93 5.83 -19.29
N SER A 239 -9.78 4.99 -19.90
CA SER A 239 -10.44 5.30 -21.18
C SER A 239 -11.44 6.44 -21.12
N GLN A 240 -11.90 6.79 -19.92
CA GLN A 240 -12.85 7.86 -19.69
C GLN A 240 -12.17 9.21 -19.40
N ILE A 241 -10.84 9.26 -19.26
CA ILE A 241 -10.12 10.50 -18.94
C ILE A 241 -10.01 11.37 -20.20
N PRO A 242 -10.59 12.58 -20.21
CA PRO A 242 -10.45 13.50 -21.34
C PRO A 242 -9.01 13.94 -21.58
N ALA A 243 -8.68 14.16 -22.85
CA ALA A 243 -7.33 14.49 -23.30
C ALA A 243 -6.73 15.77 -22.70
N ASN A 244 -7.59 16.72 -22.33
CA ASN A 244 -7.20 18.02 -21.77
C ASN A 244 -7.06 18.01 -20.24
N TRP A 245 -7.20 16.85 -19.59
CA TRP A 245 -7.03 16.73 -18.15
C TRP A 245 -5.58 16.40 -17.82
N LYS A 246 -5.06 16.99 -16.75
CA LYS A 246 -3.74 16.62 -16.22
C LYS A 246 -3.89 15.41 -15.32
N ILE A 247 -3.02 14.42 -15.50
CA ILE A 247 -3.04 13.16 -14.76
C ILE A 247 -1.90 13.17 -13.75
N ILE A 248 -2.25 13.04 -12.47
CA ILE A 248 -1.33 12.73 -11.38
C ILE A 248 -1.65 11.30 -10.93
N THR A 249 -0.64 10.46 -10.77
CA THR A 249 -0.84 9.08 -10.35
C THR A 249 0.12 8.68 -9.24
N PHE A 250 -0.40 7.87 -8.31
CA PHE A 250 0.34 7.22 -7.24
C PHE A 250 0.63 5.74 -7.58
N ASN A 251 0.09 5.26 -8.69
CA ASN A 251 0.31 3.90 -9.18
C ASN A 251 1.65 3.80 -9.90
N TYR A 252 2.31 2.65 -9.78
CA TYR A 252 3.58 2.40 -10.46
C TYR A 252 3.42 1.95 -11.91
N SER A 253 2.24 1.43 -12.28
CA SER A 253 1.96 0.87 -13.60
C SER A 253 2.16 1.88 -14.73
N SER A 254 2.45 1.42 -15.94
CA SER A 254 2.62 2.30 -17.09
C SER A 254 1.29 2.77 -17.73
N PHE A 255 0.13 2.40 -17.16
CA PHE A 255 -1.18 2.76 -17.71
C PHE A 255 -1.30 4.28 -17.87
N ALA A 256 -1.16 5.06 -16.79
CA ALA A 256 -1.27 6.52 -16.86
C ALA A 256 -0.33 7.15 -17.91
N HIS A 257 0.91 6.65 -18.04
CA HIS A 257 1.87 7.09 -19.06
C HIS A 257 1.32 6.92 -20.47
N PHE A 258 0.92 5.70 -20.84
CA PHE A 258 0.45 5.43 -22.20
C PHE A 258 -0.86 6.12 -22.54
N PHE A 259 -1.71 6.39 -21.54
CA PHE A 259 -2.92 7.18 -21.72
C PHE A 259 -2.62 8.67 -21.90
N ALA A 260 -1.72 9.25 -21.11
CA ALA A 260 -1.32 10.65 -21.27
C ALA A 260 -0.58 10.88 -22.61
N ALA A 261 0.32 9.96 -22.99
CA ALA A 261 1.15 10.07 -24.18
C ALA A 261 0.35 10.19 -25.49
N ARG A 262 -0.86 9.62 -25.54
CA ARG A 262 -1.79 9.76 -26.69
C ARG A 262 -2.15 11.20 -27.01
N ASN A 263 -2.14 12.04 -26.00
CA ASN A 263 -2.52 13.44 -26.09
C ASN A 263 -1.29 14.36 -26.10
N HIS A 264 -0.10 13.80 -26.33
CA HIS A 264 1.18 14.50 -26.21
C HIS A 264 1.39 15.14 -24.83
N GLU A 265 0.80 14.53 -23.80
CA GLU A 265 0.86 14.96 -22.42
C GLU A 265 1.67 13.95 -21.59
N LYS A 266 2.16 14.41 -20.43
CA LYS A 266 2.91 13.57 -19.48
C LYS A 266 2.07 13.33 -18.23
N ALA A 267 1.94 12.07 -17.83
CA ALA A 267 1.42 11.73 -16.50
C ALA A 267 2.48 12.00 -15.43
N LEU A 268 2.06 12.59 -14.31
CA LEU A 268 2.92 12.93 -13.17
C LEU A 268 2.88 11.79 -12.14
N TYR A 269 3.93 10.97 -12.14
CA TYR A 269 4.07 9.82 -11.25
C TYR A 269 4.65 10.22 -9.90
N PHE A 270 3.79 10.44 -8.90
CA PHE A 270 4.17 11.01 -7.61
C PHE A 270 5.11 10.10 -6.80
N HIS A 271 4.96 8.77 -6.95
CA HIS A 271 5.78 7.74 -6.30
C HIS A 271 6.80 7.08 -7.24
N GLY A 272 6.91 7.56 -8.48
CA GLY A 272 7.72 6.96 -9.53
C GLY A 272 6.96 5.85 -10.27
N ASN A 273 7.64 5.11 -11.14
CA ASN A 273 6.99 4.24 -12.13
C ASN A 273 7.82 3.01 -12.50
N LEU A 274 7.21 2.06 -13.20
CA LEU A 274 7.87 0.87 -13.76
C LEU A 274 8.84 1.18 -14.91
N MET A 275 8.77 2.36 -15.52
CA MET A 275 9.56 2.68 -16.72
C MET A 275 10.85 3.44 -16.41
N THR A 276 11.19 3.65 -15.14
CA THR A 276 12.38 4.40 -14.74
C THR A 276 13.11 3.64 -13.65
N HIS A 277 14.43 3.65 -13.73
CA HIS A 277 15.32 3.10 -12.69
C HIS A 277 16.37 4.14 -12.34
N VAL A 278 16.89 4.06 -11.12
CA VAL A 278 17.80 5.05 -10.55
C VAL A 278 18.98 4.36 -9.89
N ASP A 279 20.17 4.88 -10.15
CA ASP A 279 21.32 4.55 -9.32
C ASP A 279 21.30 5.43 -8.08
N VAL A 280 20.98 4.85 -6.93
CA VAL A 280 20.82 5.58 -5.66
C VAL A 280 22.10 6.33 -5.27
N TYR A 281 23.27 5.83 -5.68
CA TYR A 281 24.54 6.40 -5.27
C TYR A 281 24.81 7.75 -5.96
N ASN A 282 24.62 7.83 -7.28
CA ASN A 282 24.88 9.04 -8.06
C ASN A 282 23.61 9.81 -8.47
N LYS A 283 22.43 9.26 -8.16
CA LYS A 283 21.09 9.83 -8.44
C LYS A 283 20.77 9.99 -9.93
N THR A 284 21.39 9.17 -10.77
CA THR A 284 21.14 9.16 -12.22
C THR A 284 19.87 8.36 -12.50
N GLU A 285 18.92 8.98 -13.18
CA GLU A 285 17.73 8.33 -13.72
C GLU A 285 18.05 7.73 -15.09
N LEU A 286 17.56 6.52 -15.30
CA LEU A 286 17.62 5.79 -16.56
C LEU A 286 16.18 5.43 -16.95
N PRO A 287 15.56 6.16 -17.89
CA PRO A 287 14.26 5.81 -18.41
C PRO A 287 14.37 4.63 -19.39
N ILE A 288 13.35 3.78 -19.41
CA ILE A 288 13.11 2.77 -20.44
C ILE A 288 12.18 3.44 -21.46
N ASN A 289 12.58 3.48 -22.72
CA ASN A 289 11.73 4.07 -23.75
C ASN A 289 10.50 3.20 -24.04
N ASP A 290 9.47 3.82 -24.63
CA ASP A 290 8.16 3.18 -24.84
C ASP A 290 8.22 1.90 -25.68
N SER A 291 9.08 1.82 -26.70
CA SER A 291 9.21 0.61 -27.53
C SER A 291 9.87 -0.52 -26.75
N ASP A 292 10.96 -0.23 -26.06
CA ASP A 292 11.72 -1.22 -25.31
C ASP A 292 10.91 -1.73 -24.11
N TYR A 293 10.10 -0.87 -23.49
CA TYR A 293 9.27 -1.23 -22.35
C TYR A 293 8.11 -2.17 -22.72
N LYS A 294 7.50 -2.00 -23.90
CA LYS A 294 6.36 -2.83 -24.34
C LYS A 294 6.76 -4.27 -24.58
N ASP A 295 7.87 -4.49 -25.28
CA ASP A 295 8.37 -5.82 -25.67
C ASP A 295 9.47 -6.34 -24.73
N LEU A 296 9.61 -5.72 -23.56
CA LEU A 296 10.70 -6.01 -22.61
C LEU A 296 10.72 -7.48 -22.18
N ASN A 297 11.87 -8.12 -22.39
CA ASN A 297 12.19 -9.40 -21.75
C ASN A 297 12.93 -9.14 -20.43
N ILE A 298 12.34 -9.55 -19.30
CA ILE A 298 12.87 -9.25 -17.95
C ILE A 298 14.27 -9.85 -17.74
N LEU A 299 14.50 -11.08 -18.20
CA LEU A 299 15.78 -11.76 -17.99
C LEU A 299 16.90 -11.10 -18.82
N SER A 300 16.62 -10.78 -20.08
CA SER A 300 17.55 -10.02 -20.94
C SER A 300 17.82 -8.63 -20.37
N PHE A 301 16.78 -7.92 -19.91
CA PHE A 301 16.93 -6.62 -19.27
C PHE A 301 17.83 -6.70 -18.02
N PHE A 302 17.73 -7.77 -17.23
CA PHE A 302 18.62 -7.98 -16.09
C PHE A 302 20.08 -8.19 -16.49
N ASP A 303 20.32 -8.91 -17.58
CA ASP A 303 21.68 -9.09 -18.10
C ASP A 303 22.29 -7.82 -18.68
N GLU A 304 21.49 -7.08 -19.44
CA GLU A 304 21.98 -5.96 -20.25
C GLU A 304 22.00 -4.64 -19.47
N GLN A 305 21.05 -4.44 -18.54
CA GLN A 305 20.86 -3.17 -17.84
C GLN A 305 21.12 -3.27 -16.35
N LEU A 306 20.63 -4.31 -15.67
CA LEU A 306 20.75 -4.39 -14.21
C LEU A 306 22.15 -4.85 -13.77
N ALA A 307 22.63 -5.99 -14.27
CA ALA A 307 23.91 -6.57 -13.85
C ALA A 307 25.11 -5.62 -14.03
N PRO A 308 25.27 -4.89 -15.15
CA PRO A 308 26.39 -3.95 -15.33
C PRO A 308 26.32 -2.71 -14.43
N ASN A 309 25.13 -2.45 -13.86
CA ASN A 309 24.85 -1.32 -12.99
C ASN A 309 24.62 -1.74 -11.52
N LEU A 310 25.04 -2.95 -11.15
CA LEU A 310 25.10 -3.40 -9.77
C LEU A 310 26.55 -3.67 -9.38
N SER A 311 27.04 -2.91 -8.39
CA SER A 311 28.36 -3.12 -7.83
C SER A 311 28.39 -2.73 -6.36
N PHE A 312 28.91 -3.65 -5.54
CA PHE A 312 29.09 -3.48 -4.10
C PHE A 312 30.54 -3.25 -3.71
N ASP A 313 31.43 -3.08 -4.70
CA ASP A 313 32.82 -2.66 -4.47
C ASP A 313 32.85 -1.19 -4.07
N ASP A 314 33.63 -0.87 -3.05
CA ASP A 314 33.75 0.47 -2.48
C ASP A 314 34.28 1.50 -3.50
N ASN A 315 35.08 1.07 -4.46
CA ASN A 315 35.68 1.95 -5.47
C ASN A 315 34.79 2.20 -6.69
N ASN A 316 33.70 1.46 -6.84
CA ASN A 316 32.79 1.56 -7.99
C ASN A 316 31.37 1.17 -7.58
N ARG A 317 30.84 1.79 -6.53
CA ARG A 317 29.51 1.48 -6.02
C ARG A 317 28.45 1.86 -7.04
N LYS A 318 27.57 0.93 -7.37
CA LYS A 318 26.40 1.17 -8.22
C LYS A 318 25.21 0.43 -7.63
N TYR A 319 24.17 1.17 -7.29
CA TYR A 319 22.98 0.60 -6.64
C TYR A 319 21.75 0.92 -7.45
N MET A 320 21.62 0.23 -8.58
CA MET A 320 20.47 0.37 -9.46
C MET A 320 19.21 -0.24 -8.83
N ILE A 321 18.18 0.59 -8.64
CA ILE A 321 16.85 0.19 -8.19
C ILE A 321 15.78 0.70 -9.16
N PRO A 322 14.60 0.07 -9.25
CA PRO A 322 13.45 0.71 -9.87
C PRO A 322 13.14 2.03 -9.15
N GLU A 323 12.53 2.97 -9.86
CA GLU A 323 12.08 4.25 -9.31
C GLU A 323 10.80 4.06 -8.47
N PHE A 324 10.88 3.24 -7.42
CA PHE A 324 9.83 3.06 -6.43
C PHE A 324 10.18 3.86 -5.19
N LEU A 325 9.42 4.91 -4.95
CA LEU A 325 9.60 5.74 -3.77
C LEU A 325 9.05 5.01 -2.54
N PRO A 326 9.90 4.70 -1.53
CA PRO A 326 9.38 4.12 -0.30
C PRO A 326 8.45 5.15 0.37
N PRO A 327 7.30 4.72 0.91
CA PRO A 327 6.29 5.61 1.48
C PRO A 327 6.71 6.06 2.88
N MET A 328 7.60 7.05 2.88
CA MET A 328 8.10 7.71 4.08
C MET A 328 7.49 9.11 4.18
N LYS A 329 7.15 9.55 5.40
CA LYS A 329 6.73 10.95 5.64
C LYS A 329 7.74 11.95 5.08
N ILE A 330 9.03 11.66 5.25
CA ILE A 330 10.12 12.39 4.60
C ILE A 330 10.49 11.61 3.35
N LYS A 331 10.01 12.07 2.19
CA LYS A 331 10.25 11.40 0.91
C LYS A 331 11.75 11.49 0.55
N PRO A 332 12.43 10.36 0.30
CA PRO A 332 13.83 10.40 -0.12
C PRO A 332 13.93 11.01 -1.52
N VAL A 333 14.86 11.94 -1.71
CA VAL A 333 15.17 12.48 -3.04
C VAL A 333 16.11 11.49 -3.74
N LEU A 334 15.51 10.45 -4.34
CA LEU A 334 16.20 9.45 -5.14
C LEU A 334 16.89 10.10 -6.35
N SER A 335 16.26 11.12 -6.91
CA SER A 335 16.71 11.80 -8.12
C SER A 335 16.09 13.21 -8.21
N ARG A 336 16.57 14.01 -9.17
CA ARG A 336 16.03 15.36 -9.42
C ARG A 336 14.65 15.31 -10.09
N GLY A 337 14.30 14.24 -10.80
CA GLY A 337 13.00 14.09 -11.46
C GLY A 337 11.85 14.10 -10.47
N PHE A 338 12.01 13.51 -9.28
CA PHE A 338 10.98 13.60 -8.22
C PHE A 338 10.68 15.04 -7.80
N ILE A 339 11.70 15.87 -7.58
CA ILE A 339 11.49 17.29 -7.22
C ILE A 339 10.70 18.00 -8.31
N LYS A 340 11.06 17.76 -9.57
CA LYS A 340 10.36 18.34 -10.73
C LYS A 340 8.92 17.85 -10.80
N THR A 341 8.68 16.54 -10.66
CA THR A 341 7.34 15.94 -10.69
C THR A 341 6.46 16.48 -9.57
N TRP A 342 6.98 16.61 -8.35
CA TRP A 342 6.22 17.16 -7.22
C TRP A 342 5.88 18.63 -7.43
N PHE A 343 6.83 19.42 -7.92
CA PHE A 343 6.60 20.82 -8.27
C PHE A 343 5.54 20.96 -9.38
N GLU A 344 5.65 20.18 -10.46
CA GLU A 344 4.68 20.19 -11.56
C GLU A 344 3.28 19.73 -11.08
N ALA A 345 3.21 18.75 -10.19
CA ALA A 345 1.96 18.29 -9.60
C ALA A 345 1.32 19.37 -8.70
N GLU A 346 2.12 20.05 -7.90
CA GLU A 346 1.68 21.18 -7.08
C GLU A 346 1.11 22.31 -7.94
N GLN A 347 1.82 22.71 -9.00
CA GLN A 347 1.33 23.74 -9.93
C GLN A 347 0.04 23.31 -10.62
N ALA A 348 -0.03 22.07 -11.11
CA ALA A 348 -1.23 21.54 -11.74
C ALA A 348 -2.46 21.61 -10.80
N ILE A 349 -2.29 21.25 -9.53
CA ILE A 349 -3.36 21.32 -8.53
C ILE A 349 -3.75 22.77 -8.20
N LYS A 350 -2.77 23.67 -8.05
CA LYS A 350 -3.02 25.11 -7.78
C LYS A 350 -3.77 25.80 -8.93
N ASP A 351 -3.44 25.44 -10.16
CA ASP A 351 -4.05 25.99 -11.38
C ASP A 351 -5.39 25.31 -11.74
N ALA A 352 -5.75 24.21 -11.08
CA ALA A 352 -6.99 23.50 -11.32
C ALA A 352 -8.20 24.33 -10.84
N ASP A 353 -9.32 24.19 -11.55
CA ASP A 353 -10.64 24.64 -11.06
C ASP A 353 -11.36 23.47 -10.37
N LYS A 354 -11.12 22.26 -10.87
CA LYS A 354 -11.72 21.01 -10.43
C LYS A 354 -10.65 19.93 -10.25
N ILE A 355 -10.72 19.23 -9.14
CA ILE A 355 -9.85 18.10 -8.81
C ILE A 355 -10.73 16.86 -8.62
N ILE A 356 -10.42 15.78 -9.34
CA ILE A 356 -11.10 14.49 -9.18
C ILE A 356 -10.08 13.49 -8.66
N ILE A 357 -10.35 12.91 -7.49
CA ILE A 357 -9.46 11.97 -6.81
C ILE A 357 -10.15 10.62 -6.78
N VAL A 358 -9.49 9.57 -7.30
CA VAL A 358 -10.10 8.24 -7.45
C VAL A 358 -9.21 7.19 -6.78
N GLY A 359 -9.76 6.44 -5.83
CA GLY A 359 -9.08 5.30 -5.20
C GLY A 359 -7.78 5.65 -4.46
N TYR A 360 -7.63 6.88 -3.99
CA TYR A 360 -6.48 7.35 -3.20
C TYR A 360 -6.81 7.35 -1.72
N SER A 361 -5.95 6.71 -0.92
CA SER A 361 -6.26 6.39 0.48
C SER A 361 -5.99 7.52 1.48
N PHE A 362 -5.35 8.63 1.05
CA PHE A 362 -4.93 9.72 1.93
C PHE A 362 -4.08 9.26 3.13
N ASN A 363 -3.14 8.34 2.89
CA ASN A 363 -2.28 7.81 3.94
C ASN A 363 -1.36 8.93 4.51
N HIS A 364 -1.01 8.85 5.79
CA HIS A 364 -0.08 9.77 6.45
C HIS A 364 1.33 9.73 5.86
N ALA A 365 1.72 8.64 5.19
CA ALA A 365 2.97 8.56 4.46
C ALA A 365 3.03 9.53 3.27
N ASP A 366 1.87 10.02 2.81
CA ASP A 366 1.73 10.92 1.66
C ASP A 366 1.44 12.36 2.08
N GLU A 367 1.91 12.74 3.27
CA GLU A 367 1.70 14.08 3.84
C GLU A 367 2.16 15.21 2.91
N HIS A 368 3.15 14.97 2.04
CA HIS A 368 3.56 15.95 1.03
C HIS A 368 2.39 16.29 0.08
N PHE A 369 1.72 15.29 -0.49
CA PHE A 369 0.58 15.53 -1.37
C PHE A 369 -0.64 16.05 -0.60
N ASN A 370 -0.89 15.50 0.58
CA ASN A 370 -1.97 15.99 1.45
C ASN A 370 -1.76 17.47 1.84
N GLY A 371 -0.51 17.91 1.97
CA GLY A 371 -0.12 19.29 2.18
C GLY A 371 -0.47 20.19 0.98
N ILE A 372 -0.24 19.73 -0.25
CA ILE A 372 -0.65 20.45 -1.48
C ILE A 372 -2.17 20.66 -1.48
N LEU A 373 -2.94 19.61 -1.19
CA LEU A 373 -4.41 19.71 -1.11
C LEU A 373 -4.87 20.65 0.01
N ARG A 374 -4.13 20.71 1.12
CA ARG A 374 -4.40 21.62 2.24
C ARG A 374 -4.34 23.10 1.85
N GLU A 375 -3.47 23.44 0.91
CA GLU A 375 -3.35 24.80 0.36
C GLU A 375 -4.40 25.14 -0.70
N CYS A 376 -5.10 24.12 -1.25
CA CYS A 376 -6.03 24.25 -2.37
C CYS A 376 -7.48 23.91 -1.99
N ARG A 377 -7.90 24.30 -0.78
CA ARG A 377 -9.25 24.00 -0.24
C ARG A 377 -10.37 24.80 -0.91
N ASP A 378 -10.03 25.87 -1.60
CA ASP A 378 -10.94 26.70 -2.37
C ASP A 378 -11.42 26.01 -3.66
N LYS A 379 -10.75 24.93 -4.08
CA LYS A 379 -11.05 24.19 -5.31
C LYS A 379 -12.24 23.25 -5.14
N THR A 380 -12.95 22.98 -6.24
CA THR A 380 -14.00 21.95 -6.27
C THR A 380 -13.34 20.57 -6.30
N VAL A 381 -13.62 19.73 -5.30
CA VAL A 381 -12.99 18.40 -5.17
C VAL A 381 -14.05 17.30 -5.15
N PHE A 382 -13.89 16.33 -6.04
CA PHE A 382 -14.62 15.06 -6.02
C PHE A 382 -13.68 13.94 -5.60
N ILE A 383 -14.13 13.11 -4.66
CA ILE A 383 -13.38 11.95 -4.17
C ILE A 383 -14.25 10.71 -4.40
N ILE A 384 -13.74 9.74 -5.14
CA ILE A 384 -14.44 8.48 -5.45
C ILE A 384 -13.69 7.34 -4.75
N ASP A 385 -14.37 6.68 -3.83
CA ASP A 385 -13.82 5.54 -3.08
C ASP A 385 -14.96 4.63 -2.59
N PRO A 386 -14.81 3.30 -2.61
CA PRO A 386 -15.84 2.37 -2.12
C PRO A 386 -16.01 2.41 -0.58
N ASP A 387 -15.09 3.05 0.16
CA ASP A 387 -15.15 3.21 1.62
C ASP A 387 -15.02 4.69 2.02
N ILE A 388 -16.04 5.48 1.68
CA ILE A 388 -16.06 6.91 2.02
C ILE A 388 -16.05 7.19 3.53
N GLU A 389 -16.47 6.24 4.38
CA GLU A 389 -16.48 6.41 5.84
C GLU A 389 -15.09 6.31 6.46
N LYS A 390 -14.20 5.54 5.83
CA LYS A 390 -12.77 5.57 6.15
C LYS A 390 -12.10 6.82 5.60
N VAL A 391 -12.41 7.20 4.35
CA VAL A 391 -11.79 8.36 3.69
C VAL A 391 -12.16 9.67 4.40
N ILE A 392 -13.43 9.86 4.78
CA ILE A 392 -13.91 11.09 5.44
C ILE A 392 -13.12 11.42 6.72
N LYS A 393 -12.72 10.38 7.49
CA LYS A 393 -11.89 10.54 8.69
C LYS A 393 -10.46 10.98 8.36
N ARG A 394 -9.91 10.49 7.24
CA ARG A 394 -8.53 10.80 6.82
C ARG A 394 -8.40 12.20 6.22
N ILE A 395 -9.42 12.67 5.52
CA ILE A 395 -9.40 13.99 4.89
C ILE A 395 -9.78 15.13 5.85
N GLU A 396 -10.23 14.84 7.08
CA GLU A 396 -10.55 15.83 8.10
C GLU A 396 -9.35 16.78 8.35
N ALA A 397 -8.14 16.24 8.47
CA ALA A 397 -6.92 17.05 8.64
C ALA A 397 -6.52 17.85 7.39
N ILE A 398 -7.08 17.51 6.22
CA ILE A 398 -6.81 18.19 4.96
C ILE A 398 -7.78 19.35 4.78
N TYR A 399 -9.09 19.15 4.96
CA TYR A 399 -10.11 20.18 4.68
C TYR A 399 -10.71 20.85 5.92
N TYR A 400 -10.41 20.36 7.13
CA TYR A 400 -11.02 20.79 8.40
C TYR A 400 -12.54 20.63 8.46
N TYR A 401 -13.07 19.62 7.77
CA TYR A 401 -14.48 19.26 7.81
C TYR A 401 -14.65 18.02 8.69
N VAL A 402 -15.36 18.18 9.80
CA VAL A 402 -15.69 17.08 10.72
C VAL A 402 -16.68 16.14 10.02
N PRO A 403 -16.56 14.80 10.14
CA PRO A 403 -17.44 13.86 9.45
C PRO A 403 -18.95 14.10 9.62
N SER A 404 -19.36 14.65 10.76
CA SER A 404 -20.77 14.97 11.07
C SER A 404 -21.34 16.17 10.31
N THR A 405 -20.50 17.00 9.67
CA THR A 405 -20.97 18.19 8.94
C THR A 405 -21.33 17.91 7.48
N TYR A 406 -21.04 16.70 7.00
CA TYR A 406 -21.35 16.31 5.63
C TYR A 406 -22.82 15.96 5.48
N ASN A 407 -23.44 16.54 4.45
CA ASN A 407 -24.80 16.20 4.07
C ASN A 407 -24.80 15.00 3.14
N THR A 408 -25.73 14.08 3.36
CA THR A 408 -25.96 12.96 2.45
C THR A 408 -26.69 13.44 1.21
N ILE A 409 -26.14 13.10 0.05
CA ILE A 409 -26.71 13.35 -1.29
C ILE A 409 -26.57 12.08 -2.13
N ASN A 410 -27.09 12.09 -3.36
CA ASN A 410 -26.83 11.05 -4.35
C ASN A 410 -26.20 11.66 -5.60
N ILE A 411 -25.19 10.99 -6.16
CA ILE A 411 -24.52 11.38 -7.41
C ILE A 411 -24.49 10.15 -8.33
N GLN A 412 -25.04 10.28 -9.54
CA GLN A 412 -25.13 9.19 -10.52
C GLN A 412 -25.74 7.88 -9.97
N GLY A 413 -26.65 7.98 -8.98
CA GLY A 413 -27.27 6.82 -8.33
C GLY A 413 -26.51 6.25 -7.12
N HIS A 414 -25.32 6.77 -6.81
CA HIS A 414 -24.50 6.35 -5.68
C HIS A 414 -24.66 7.26 -4.46
N PRO A 415 -24.68 6.71 -3.23
CA PRO A 415 -24.63 7.49 -2.01
C PRO A 415 -23.37 8.37 -1.97
N ALA A 416 -23.54 9.63 -1.61
CA ALA A 416 -22.45 10.59 -1.55
C ALA A 416 -22.59 11.51 -0.33
N LYS A 417 -21.46 12.05 0.11
CA LYS A 417 -21.35 13.00 1.22
C LYS A 417 -20.77 14.31 0.70
N LYS A 418 -21.45 15.43 0.96
CA LYS A 418 -21.00 16.75 0.52
C LYS A 418 -20.91 17.75 1.66
N HIS A 419 -19.79 18.47 1.70
CA HIS A 419 -19.60 19.63 2.56
C HIS A 419 -18.73 20.67 1.86
N GLY A 420 -19.23 21.91 1.73
CA GLY A 420 -18.54 22.96 1.00
C GLY A 420 -18.21 22.54 -0.44
N GLN A 421 -16.94 22.63 -0.80
CA GLN A 421 -16.41 22.28 -2.12
C GLN A 421 -16.04 20.78 -2.28
N VAL A 422 -16.15 19.99 -1.21
CA VAL A 422 -15.74 18.57 -1.21
C VAL A 422 -16.96 17.67 -1.31
N THR A 423 -16.93 16.76 -2.29
CA THR A 423 -17.94 15.72 -2.49
C THR A 423 -17.26 14.35 -2.51
N LEU A 424 -17.64 13.46 -1.59
CA LEU A 424 -17.23 12.06 -1.56
C LEU A 424 -18.34 11.20 -2.15
N ILE A 425 -18.01 10.30 -3.08
CA ILE A 425 -18.96 9.42 -3.76
C ILE A 425 -18.59 7.97 -3.40
N ASN A 426 -19.54 7.24 -2.81
CA ASN A 426 -19.36 5.83 -2.46
C ASN A 426 -19.61 4.96 -3.69
N ALA A 427 -18.54 4.71 -4.41
CA ALA A 427 -18.55 3.94 -5.64
C ALA A 427 -17.14 3.39 -5.93
N GLU A 428 -17.10 2.27 -6.64
CA GLU A 428 -15.86 1.83 -7.26
C GLU A 428 -15.49 2.75 -8.43
N ALA A 429 -14.21 2.75 -8.80
CA ALA A 429 -13.69 3.68 -9.78
C ALA A 429 -14.50 3.60 -11.10
N HIS A 430 -14.74 2.40 -11.63
CA HIS A 430 -15.40 2.17 -12.91
C HIS A 430 -16.91 2.45 -12.95
N GLU A 431 -17.56 2.63 -11.80
CA GLU A 431 -19.02 2.81 -11.71
C GLU A 431 -19.46 4.26 -11.98
N ILE A 432 -18.53 5.22 -11.91
CA ILE A 432 -18.81 6.65 -12.06
C ILE A 432 -18.33 7.16 -13.41
N ASN A 433 -19.20 7.85 -14.13
CA ASN A 433 -18.80 8.64 -15.28
C ASN A 433 -18.12 9.93 -14.79
N ILE A 434 -16.78 9.91 -14.74
CA ILE A 434 -15.98 11.03 -14.25
C ILE A 434 -16.15 12.32 -15.07
N GLN A 435 -16.56 12.22 -16.34
CA GLN A 435 -16.72 13.39 -17.22
C GLN A 435 -17.98 14.22 -16.88
N GLU A 436 -18.94 13.62 -16.17
CA GLU A 436 -20.20 14.25 -15.77
C GLU A 436 -20.16 14.87 -14.37
N LEU A 437 -19.01 14.78 -13.68
CA LEU A 437 -18.73 15.46 -12.40
C LEU A 437 -18.19 16.86 -12.66
#